data_AF-A0A2Z3HDD4-F1
#
_entry.id   AF-A0A2Z3HDD4-F1
#
_cell.length_a   1.000
_cell.length_b   1.000
_cell.length_c   1.000
_cell.angle_alpha   90.00
_cell.angle_beta   90.00
_cell.angle_gamma   90.00
#
_symmetry.space_group_name_H-M   'P 1'
#
loop_
_entity.id
_entity.type
_entity.pdbx_description
1 polymer ?
#
loop_
_entity_poly.entity_id
_entity_poly.type
_entity_poly.pdbx_seq_one_letter_code
_entity_poly.pdbx_strand_id
1 'polypeptide(L)'
;MQGRIHPLPAVLGLVAVAVLVCRTGLQGIARFGRQYGTPLAHALGFRRGPTPSASTLSQTLRRIDPQQLEAALGRWIAGRLTPDARAHVALDGKCLRGSRDGDVPGPHRVAAYAPHAAAVLGQIRVDAQTNEHQAALALLGIVPVGGSVLTGGATFCPRDVAAAVVDGGGHYVLTAKDNQPGLVADIEAGLGFEDAARGLAAATSP
;
A
#
# COMPACT_ATOMS: atom_id res chain seq x y z
N MET A 1 -39.23 -3.19 -13.51
CA MET A 1 -37.88 -3.70 -13.16
C MET A 1 -37.96 -4.35 -11.78
N GLN A 2 -37.78 -5.67 -11.67
CA GLN A 2 -37.74 -6.35 -10.36
C GLN A 2 -36.36 -6.14 -9.72
N GLY A 3 -36.32 -5.57 -8.51
CA GLY A 3 -35.10 -5.44 -7.73
C GLY A 3 -34.57 -6.82 -7.34
N ARG A 4 -33.37 -7.16 -7.81
CA ARG A 4 -32.68 -8.40 -7.42
C ARG A 4 -31.72 -8.11 -6.28
N ILE A 5 -31.80 -8.92 -5.22
CA ILE A 5 -30.89 -8.83 -4.09
C ILE A 5 -29.66 -9.69 -4.42
N HIS A 6 -28.49 -9.07 -4.41
CA HIS A 6 -27.21 -9.74 -4.60
C HIS A 6 -26.48 -9.85 -3.25
N PRO A 7 -25.86 -11.00 -2.91
CA PRO A 7 -25.05 -11.11 -1.71
C PRO A 7 -23.88 -10.12 -1.75
N LEU A 8 -23.72 -9.30 -0.70
CA LEU A 8 -22.64 -8.31 -0.62
C LEU A 8 -21.24 -8.93 -0.82
N PRO A 9 -20.90 -10.10 -0.20
CA PRO A 9 -19.61 -10.73 -0.44
C PRO A 9 -19.36 -11.08 -1.91
N ALA A 10 -20.41 -11.51 -2.63
CA ALA A 10 -20.31 -11.83 -4.06
C ALA A 10 -20.08 -10.58 -4.91
N VAL A 11 -20.76 -9.47 -4.57
CA VAL A 11 -20.55 -8.18 -5.23
C VAL A 11 -19.14 -7.67 -5.01
N LEU A 12 -18.64 -7.69 -3.77
CA LEU A 12 -17.28 -7.26 -3.45
C LEU A 12 -16.21 -8.16 -4.09
N GLY A 13 -16.44 -9.48 -4.09
CA GLY A 13 -15.56 -10.43 -4.79
C GLY A 13 -15.49 -10.18 -6.29
N LEU A 14 -16.62 -9.89 -6.93
CA LEU A 14 -16.65 -9.51 -8.35
C LEU A 14 -15.83 -8.24 -8.62
N VAL A 15 -16.01 -7.21 -7.78
CA VAL A 15 -15.26 -5.96 -7.89
C VAL A 15 -13.76 -6.21 -7.73
N ALA A 16 -13.36 -6.96 -6.70
CA ALA A 16 -11.96 -7.27 -6.43
C ALA A 16 -11.30 -8.02 -7.60
N VAL A 17 -11.92 -9.10 -8.08
CA VAL A 17 -11.39 -9.88 -9.22
C VAL A 17 -11.32 -9.03 -10.48
N ALA A 18 -12.35 -8.22 -10.76
CA ALA A 18 -12.36 -7.34 -11.91
C ALA A 18 -11.23 -6.29 -11.85
N VAL A 19 -10.99 -5.69 -10.68
CA VAL A 19 -9.90 -4.72 -10.48
C VAL A 19 -8.52 -5.38 -10.67
N LEU A 20 -8.34 -6.61 -10.19
CA LEU A 20 -7.09 -7.37 -10.38
C LEU A 20 -6.76 -7.66 -11.85
N VAL A 21 -7.78 -7.76 -12.72
CA VAL A 21 -7.61 -7.86 -14.18
C VAL A 21 -7.71 -6.50 -14.88
N CYS A 22 -7.44 -5.42 -14.15
CA CYS A 22 -7.39 -4.05 -14.64
C CYS A 22 -8.73 -3.53 -15.21
N ARG A 23 -9.87 -3.98 -14.67
CA ARG A 23 -11.20 -3.40 -14.95
C ARG A 23 -11.60 -2.48 -13.80
N THR A 24 -11.27 -1.20 -13.95
CA THR A 24 -11.44 -0.19 -12.89
C THR A 24 -12.74 0.62 -12.99
N GLY A 25 -13.40 0.62 -14.15
CA GLY A 25 -14.70 1.29 -14.34
C GLY A 25 -15.89 0.37 -14.05
N LEU A 26 -16.98 0.92 -13.47
CA LEU A 26 -18.19 0.15 -13.12
C LEU A 26 -18.81 -0.59 -14.31
N GLN A 27 -18.80 0.01 -15.49
CA GLN A 27 -19.25 -0.66 -16.72
C GLN A 27 -18.32 -1.82 -17.10
N GLY A 28 -17.01 -1.63 -16.94
CA GLY A 28 -16.01 -2.67 -17.18
C GLY A 28 -16.17 -3.86 -16.24
N ILE A 29 -16.42 -3.60 -14.95
CA ILE A 29 -16.68 -4.63 -13.94
C ILE A 29 -17.98 -5.40 -14.25
N ALA A 30 -19.06 -4.68 -14.58
CA ALA A 30 -20.33 -5.32 -14.94
C ALA A 30 -20.19 -6.19 -16.21
N ARG A 31 -19.48 -5.68 -17.23
CA ARG A 31 -19.18 -6.43 -18.46
C ARG A 31 -18.32 -7.66 -18.18
N PHE A 32 -17.29 -7.52 -17.34
CA PHE A 32 -16.45 -8.64 -16.90
C PHE A 32 -17.29 -9.75 -16.27
N GLY A 33 -18.17 -9.40 -15.33
CA GLY A 33 -19.08 -10.36 -14.71
C GLY A 33 -20.06 -11.03 -15.67
N ARG A 34 -20.38 -10.42 -16.82
CA ARG A 34 -21.24 -11.01 -17.86
C ARG A 34 -20.45 -11.90 -18.83
N GLN A 35 -19.22 -11.52 -19.15
CA GLN A 35 -18.36 -12.22 -20.12
C GLN A 35 -17.86 -13.57 -19.59
N TYR A 36 -17.50 -13.65 -18.32
CA TYR A 36 -16.99 -14.89 -17.70
C TYR A 36 -18.09 -15.86 -17.26
N GLY A 37 -19.35 -15.46 -17.39
CA GLY A 37 -20.52 -16.35 -17.31
C GLY A 37 -20.79 -16.98 -15.93
N THR A 38 -21.60 -18.03 -15.96
CA THR A 38 -22.13 -18.76 -14.78
C THR A 38 -21.05 -19.36 -13.87
N PRO A 39 -19.93 -19.93 -14.38
CA PRO A 39 -18.91 -20.54 -13.50
C PRO A 39 -18.30 -19.54 -12.52
N LEU A 40 -17.85 -18.37 -13.01
CA LEU A 40 -17.30 -17.33 -12.14
C LEU A 40 -18.38 -16.76 -11.22
N ALA A 41 -19.59 -16.54 -11.74
CA ALA A 41 -20.69 -16.05 -10.93
C ALA A 41 -20.99 -16.98 -9.75
N HIS A 42 -21.00 -18.30 -9.99
CA HIS A 42 -21.19 -19.30 -8.95
C HIS A 42 -19.98 -19.37 -8.00
N ALA A 43 -18.74 -19.31 -8.49
CA ALA A 43 -17.57 -19.29 -7.61
C ALA A 43 -17.60 -18.10 -6.62
N LEU A 44 -18.07 -16.94 -7.08
CA LEU A 44 -18.22 -15.73 -6.26
C LEU A 44 -19.44 -15.76 -5.33
N GLY A 45 -20.37 -16.71 -5.49
CA GLY A 45 -21.56 -16.83 -4.65
C GLY A 45 -22.85 -16.24 -5.22
N PHE A 46 -22.85 -15.81 -6.49
CA PHE A 46 -24.10 -15.51 -7.19
C PHE A 46 -24.82 -16.83 -7.51
N ARG A 47 -25.92 -17.11 -6.79
CA ARG A 47 -26.72 -18.33 -6.96
C ARG A 47 -28.01 -18.10 -7.76
N ARG A 48 -28.38 -16.85 -8.02
CA ARG A 48 -29.64 -16.47 -8.66
C ARG A 48 -29.42 -15.37 -9.69
N GLY A 49 -29.75 -15.66 -10.95
CA GLY A 49 -29.68 -14.70 -12.03
C GLY A 49 -28.24 -14.28 -12.38
N PRO A 50 -28.10 -13.27 -13.27
CA PRO A 50 -26.82 -12.79 -13.71
C PRO A 50 -26.17 -11.87 -12.66
N THR A 51 -24.88 -11.60 -12.85
CA THR A 51 -24.10 -10.62 -12.08
C THR A 51 -24.71 -9.20 -12.15
N PRO A 52 -24.45 -8.35 -11.13
CA PRO A 52 -25.04 -7.02 -11.00
C PRO A 52 -24.70 -6.09 -12.18
N SER A 53 -25.63 -5.17 -12.48
CA SER A 53 -25.41 -4.11 -13.46
C SER A 53 -24.52 -2.99 -12.91
N ALA A 54 -23.97 -2.14 -13.79
CA ALA A 54 -23.19 -0.98 -13.38
C ALA A 54 -23.95 -0.02 -12.44
N SER A 55 -25.27 0.13 -12.64
CA SER A 55 -26.13 0.92 -11.74
C SER A 55 -26.23 0.28 -10.35
N THR A 56 -26.38 -1.05 -10.28
CA THR A 56 -26.42 -1.79 -9.00
C THR A 56 -25.08 -1.68 -8.27
N LEU A 57 -23.96 -1.80 -8.99
CA LEU A 57 -22.63 -1.60 -8.43
C LEU A 57 -22.46 -0.17 -7.88
N SER A 58 -22.84 0.85 -8.64
CA SER A 58 -22.78 2.25 -8.21
C SER A 58 -23.56 2.48 -6.91
N GLN A 59 -24.82 2.03 -6.85
CA GLN A 59 -25.66 2.20 -5.67
C GLN A 59 -25.13 1.45 -4.45
N THR A 60 -24.59 0.25 -4.66
CA THR A 60 -24.04 -0.58 -3.57
C THR A 60 -22.76 0.03 -3.03
N LEU A 61 -21.80 0.37 -3.89
CA LEU A 61 -20.50 0.89 -3.49
C LEU A 61 -20.60 2.27 -2.82
N ARG A 62 -21.54 3.13 -3.24
CA ARG A 62 -21.79 4.43 -2.59
C ARG A 62 -22.26 4.33 -1.14
N ARG A 63 -22.80 3.17 -0.72
CA ARG A 63 -23.23 2.93 0.65
C ARG A 63 -22.12 2.39 1.55
N ILE A 64 -20.97 2.05 0.98
CA ILE A 64 -19.84 1.50 1.72
C ILE A 64 -18.94 2.66 2.14
N ASP A 65 -18.76 2.79 3.44
CA ASP A 65 -17.77 3.70 4.01
C ASP A 65 -16.34 3.16 3.72
N PRO A 66 -15.50 3.90 2.99
CA PRO A 66 -14.16 3.45 2.66
C PRO A 66 -13.27 3.24 3.89
N GLN A 67 -13.39 4.08 4.92
CA GLN A 67 -12.57 3.98 6.13
C GLN A 67 -12.97 2.74 6.94
N GLN A 68 -14.26 2.45 7.03
CA GLN A 68 -14.73 1.24 7.73
C GLN A 68 -14.34 -0.04 6.99
N LEU A 69 -14.41 -0.03 5.65
CA LEU A 69 -13.94 -1.16 4.83
C LEU A 69 -12.44 -1.38 5.03
N GLU A 70 -11.66 -0.32 4.97
CA GLU A 70 -10.21 -0.34 5.18
C GLU A 70 -9.86 -0.89 6.57
N ALA A 71 -10.53 -0.41 7.62
CA ALA A 71 -10.33 -0.90 8.98
C ALA A 71 -10.72 -2.39 9.15
N ALA A 72 -11.80 -2.84 8.48
CA ALA A 72 -12.21 -4.24 8.51
C ALA A 72 -11.18 -5.15 7.82
N LEU A 73 -10.66 -4.73 6.67
CA LEU A 73 -9.58 -5.43 5.96
C LEU A 73 -8.29 -5.43 6.79
N GLY A 74 -7.94 -4.31 7.40
CA GLY A 74 -6.78 -4.18 8.28
C GLY A 74 -6.83 -5.15 9.47
N ARG A 75 -7.97 -5.25 10.16
CA ARG A 75 -8.17 -6.24 11.24
C ARG A 75 -8.05 -7.69 10.74
N TRP A 76 -8.61 -7.98 9.57
CA TRP A 76 -8.55 -9.30 8.95
C TRP A 76 -7.12 -9.68 8.54
N ILE A 77 -6.33 -8.74 8.04
CA ILE A 77 -4.90 -8.91 7.76
C ILE A 77 -4.15 -9.14 9.07
N ALA A 78 -4.33 -8.27 10.06
CA ALA A 78 -3.63 -8.34 11.34
C ALA A 78 -3.82 -9.69 12.05
N GLY A 79 -5.04 -10.24 12.01
CA GLY A 79 -5.35 -11.57 12.56
C GLY A 79 -4.67 -12.76 11.85
N ARG A 80 -3.99 -12.53 10.71
CA ARG A 80 -3.22 -13.54 9.97
C ARG A 80 -1.71 -13.32 10.03
N LEU A 81 -1.25 -12.21 10.59
CA LEU A 81 0.17 -11.90 10.63
C LEU A 81 0.86 -12.74 11.71
N THR A 82 1.88 -13.49 11.31
CA THR A 82 2.85 -14.05 12.24
C THR A 82 3.84 -12.95 12.65
N PRO A 83 4.60 -13.13 13.76
CA PRO A 83 5.70 -12.23 14.09
C PRO A 83 6.68 -12.04 12.93
N ASP A 84 7.07 -13.13 12.26
CA ASP A 84 7.97 -13.11 11.09
C ASP A 84 7.39 -12.34 9.91
N ALA A 85 6.06 -12.32 9.77
CA ALA A 85 5.41 -11.59 8.69
C ALA A 85 5.66 -10.08 8.77
N ARG A 86 6.09 -9.56 9.93
CA ARG A 86 6.45 -8.16 10.17
C ARG A 86 7.95 -7.92 10.26
N ALA A 87 8.81 -8.92 10.01
CA ALA A 87 10.26 -8.74 10.07
C ALA A 87 10.76 -7.63 9.13
N HIS A 88 10.04 -7.36 8.04
CA HIS A 88 10.32 -6.30 7.09
C HIS A 88 9.05 -5.50 6.78
N VAL A 89 9.14 -4.16 6.90
CA VAL A 89 8.08 -3.22 6.55
C VAL A 89 8.60 -2.18 5.57
N ALA A 90 7.95 -2.02 4.42
CA ALA A 90 8.28 -1.03 3.42
C ALA A 90 7.32 0.17 3.49
N LEU A 91 7.85 1.39 3.53
CA LEU A 91 7.10 2.62 3.34
C LEU A 91 7.12 3.04 1.88
N ASP A 92 5.94 3.34 1.35
CA ASP A 92 5.78 3.72 -0.05
C ASP A 92 4.60 4.69 -0.26
N GLY A 93 4.82 5.71 -1.09
CA GLY A 93 3.82 6.71 -1.48
C GLY A 93 3.18 6.35 -2.82
N LYS A 94 1.85 6.23 -2.86
CA LYS A 94 1.09 5.90 -4.08
C LYS A 94 -0.10 6.82 -4.28
N CYS A 95 -0.16 7.41 -5.47
CA CYS A 95 -1.35 8.10 -5.94
C CYS A 95 -2.31 7.11 -6.62
N LEU A 96 -3.56 7.08 -6.18
CA LEU A 96 -4.61 6.24 -6.78
C LEU A 96 -5.04 6.82 -8.14
N ARG A 97 -4.29 6.48 -9.19
CA ARG A 97 -4.60 6.92 -10.56
C ARG A 97 -5.96 6.37 -11.01
N GLY A 98 -6.72 7.19 -11.73
CA GLY A 98 -8.05 6.81 -12.24
C GLY A 98 -9.20 6.97 -11.25
N SER A 99 -8.95 7.53 -10.05
CA SER A 99 -9.96 7.81 -9.02
C SER A 99 -10.25 9.30 -8.82
N ARG A 100 -9.88 10.14 -9.80
CA ARG A 100 -10.24 11.56 -9.84
C ARG A 100 -11.75 11.75 -9.93
N ASP A 101 -12.25 12.81 -9.31
CA ASP A 101 -13.65 13.23 -9.40
C ASP A 101 -13.71 14.67 -9.90
N GLY A 102 -14.04 14.85 -11.18
CA GLY A 102 -13.89 16.13 -11.87
C GLY A 102 -12.44 16.64 -11.78
N ASP A 103 -12.27 17.83 -11.20
CA ASP A 103 -10.97 18.48 -10.99
C ASP A 103 -10.28 18.02 -9.70
N VAL A 104 -10.93 17.23 -8.85
CA VAL A 104 -10.33 16.69 -7.62
C VAL A 104 -9.34 15.58 -7.99
N PRO A 105 -8.03 15.73 -7.70
CA PRO A 105 -7.05 14.68 -7.98
C PRO A 105 -7.35 13.40 -7.21
N GLY A 106 -6.88 12.26 -7.74
CA GLY A 106 -6.93 11.00 -7.01
C GLY A 106 -6.18 11.13 -5.67
N PRO A 107 -6.66 10.48 -4.60
CA PRO A 107 -6.01 10.55 -3.30
C PRO A 107 -4.61 9.95 -3.39
N HIS A 108 -3.69 10.67 -2.77
CA HIS A 108 -2.33 10.22 -2.51
C HIS A 108 -2.28 9.58 -1.12
N ARG A 109 -1.61 8.43 -0.98
CA ARG A 109 -1.48 7.72 0.29
C ARG A 109 -0.06 7.23 0.51
N VAL A 110 0.37 7.22 1.76
CA VAL A 110 1.57 6.50 2.22
C VAL A 110 1.12 5.20 2.87
N ALA A 111 1.71 4.08 2.46
CA ALA A 111 1.39 2.76 2.97
C ALA A 111 2.61 2.11 3.64
N ALA A 112 2.34 1.35 4.70
CA ALA A 112 3.27 0.46 5.36
C ALA A 112 2.94 -0.95 4.89
N TYR A 113 3.80 -1.52 4.07
CA TYR A 113 3.61 -2.80 3.42
C TYR A 113 4.54 -3.84 4.01
N ALA A 114 4.02 -5.00 4.38
CA ALA A 114 4.78 -6.14 4.86
C ALA A 114 4.95 -7.17 3.73
N PRO A 115 6.15 -7.28 3.11
CA PRO A 115 6.33 -8.14 1.94
C PRO A 115 6.13 -9.62 2.25
N HIS A 116 6.53 -10.06 3.44
CA HIS A 116 6.40 -11.46 3.88
C HIS A 116 4.93 -11.86 4.07
N ALA A 117 4.08 -10.89 4.42
CA ALA A 117 2.63 -11.08 4.53
C ALA A 117 1.89 -10.86 3.20
N ALA A 118 2.57 -10.32 2.19
CA ALA A 118 1.96 -9.71 1.00
C ALA A 118 0.78 -8.77 1.35
N ALA A 119 0.94 -7.94 2.39
CA ALA A 119 -0.16 -7.18 2.97
C ALA A 119 0.21 -5.75 3.38
N VAL A 120 -0.75 -4.84 3.23
CA VAL A 120 -0.65 -3.48 3.78
C VAL A 120 -1.07 -3.51 5.24
N LEU A 121 -0.15 -3.14 6.13
CA LEU A 121 -0.36 -3.07 7.59
C LEU A 121 -1.18 -1.84 7.98
N GLY A 122 -1.01 -0.76 7.23
CA GLY A 122 -1.73 0.49 7.39
C GLY A 122 -1.37 1.46 6.27
N GLN A 123 -2.22 2.46 6.05
CA GLN A 123 -1.94 3.54 5.11
C GLN A 123 -2.64 4.82 5.58
N ILE A 124 -2.04 5.96 5.25
CA ILE A 124 -2.56 7.29 5.59
C ILE A 124 -2.67 8.12 4.32
N ARG A 125 -3.76 8.88 4.21
CA ARG A 125 -3.93 9.83 3.12
C ARG A 125 -2.97 11.01 3.30
N VAL A 126 -2.29 11.37 2.23
CA VAL A 126 -1.54 12.62 2.13
C VAL A 126 -2.53 13.69 1.70
N ASP A 127 -2.90 14.55 2.65
CA ASP A 127 -3.77 15.70 2.40
C ASP A 127 -3.00 16.81 1.68
N ALA A 128 -3.74 17.72 1.02
CA ALA A 128 -3.16 18.77 0.17
C ALA A 128 -2.18 19.71 0.90
N GLN A 129 -2.31 19.83 2.22
CA GLN A 129 -1.46 20.65 3.08
C GLN A 129 -0.31 19.86 3.74
N THR A 130 -0.27 18.54 3.53
CA THR A 130 0.71 17.63 4.14
C THR A 130 1.59 17.01 3.06
N ASN A 131 2.69 16.37 3.47
CA ASN A 131 3.58 15.65 2.58
C ASN A 131 3.71 14.18 3.02
N GLU A 132 4.32 13.35 2.16
CA GLU A 132 4.54 11.92 2.45
C GLU A 132 5.31 11.70 3.77
N HIS A 133 6.23 12.61 4.09
CA HIS A 133 7.00 12.56 5.33
C HIS A 133 6.08 12.63 6.57
N GLN A 134 5.21 13.62 6.67
CA GLN A 134 4.29 13.75 7.81
C GLN A 134 3.31 12.57 7.89
N ALA A 135 2.84 12.08 6.73
CA ALA A 135 2.00 10.89 6.68
C ALA A 135 2.74 9.62 7.17
N ALA A 136 4.04 9.50 6.87
CA ALA A 136 4.89 8.41 7.36
C ALA A 136 5.03 8.45 8.89
N LEU A 137 5.29 9.62 9.49
CA LEU A 137 5.37 9.76 10.95
C LEU A 137 4.05 9.37 11.63
N ALA A 138 2.91 9.85 11.11
CA ALA A 138 1.61 9.46 11.62
C ALA A 138 1.37 7.94 11.48
N LEU A 139 1.87 7.34 10.40
CA LEU A 139 1.72 5.90 10.14
C LEU A 139 2.58 5.05 11.09
N LEU A 140 3.79 5.51 11.42
CA LEU A 140 4.63 4.86 12.43
C LEU A 140 4.04 4.93 13.84
N GLY A 141 3.21 5.95 14.13
CA GLY A 141 2.45 6.04 15.38
C GLY A 141 1.32 5.01 15.52
N ILE A 142 0.89 4.38 14.42
CA ILE A 142 -0.20 3.38 14.42
C ILE A 142 0.26 1.97 14.04
N VAL A 143 1.33 1.83 13.25
CA VAL A 143 1.88 0.54 12.84
C VAL A 143 3.04 0.15 13.76
N PRO A 144 2.95 -0.96 14.52
CA PRO A 144 4.04 -1.40 15.36
C PRO A 144 5.21 -1.91 14.52
N VAL A 145 6.37 -1.25 14.65
CA VAL A 145 7.63 -1.56 13.93
C VAL A 145 8.72 -2.18 14.81
N GLY A 146 8.41 -2.46 16.08
CA GLY A 146 9.37 -3.07 17.01
C GLY A 146 9.88 -4.43 16.51
N GLY A 147 11.20 -4.57 16.43
CA GLY A 147 11.88 -5.76 15.89
C GLY A 147 11.83 -5.89 14.36
N SER A 148 11.22 -4.93 13.66
CA SER A 148 11.14 -4.91 12.20
C SER A 148 12.28 -4.10 11.59
N VAL A 149 12.70 -4.45 10.38
CA VAL A 149 13.49 -3.57 9.51
C VAL A 149 12.53 -2.76 8.63
N LEU A 150 12.57 -1.45 8.75
CA LEU A 150 11.82 -0.52 7.92
C LEU A 150 12.63 -0.12 6.68
N THR A 151 12.08 -0.26 5.48
CA THR A 151 12.69 0.23 4.24
C THR A 151 11.90 1.37 3.62
N GLY A 152 12.56 2.33 3.00
CA GLY A 152 11.88 3.42 2.31
C GLY A 152 12.79 4.16 1.34
N GLY A 153 12.18 4.77 0.32
CA GLY A 153 12.88 5.66 -0.61
C GLY A 153 13.26 7.00 0.03
N ALA A 154 13.84 7.88 -0.80
CA ALA A 154 14.43 9.14 -0.33
C ALA A 154 13.47 10.09 0.38
N THR A 155 12.19 10.11 0.00
CA THR A 155 11.19 10.92 0.69
C THR A 155 11.02 10.55 2.17
N PHE A 156 11.36 9.31 2.55
CA PHE A 156 11.27 8.80 3.92
C PHE A 156 12.61 8.82 4.67
N CYS A 157 13.67 9.36 4.08
CA CYS A 157 14.99 9.51 4.71
C CYS A 157 15.16 10.71 5.69
N PRO A 158 14.17 11.57 6.01
CA PRO A 158 14.32 12.56 7.09
C PRO A 158 14.69 11.93 8.44
N ARG A 159 15.48 12.66 9.25
CA ARG A 159 16.05 12.18 10.52
C ARG A 159 14.98 11.78 11.54
N ASP A 160 13.87 12.51 11.60
CA ASP A 160 12.74 12.24 12.49
C ASP A 160 12.01 10.94 12.14
N VAL A 161 11.92 10.56 10.86
CA VAL A 161 11.40 9.25 10.46
C VAL A 161 12.31 8.14 10.99
N ALA A 162 13.63 8.25 10.78
CA ALA A 162 14.59 7.30 11.31
C ALA A 162 14.54 7.21 12.85
N ALA A 163 14.45 8.36 13.53
CA ALA A 163 14.30 8.42 14.98
C ALA A 163 13.02 7.72 15.45
N ALA A 164 11.87 7.99 14.82
CA ALA A 164 10.61 7.35 15.17
C ALA A 164 10.65 5.82 15.02
N VAL A 165 11.37 5.29 14.03
CA VAL A 165 11.58 3.85 13.88
C VAL A 165 12.40 3.27 15.03
N VAL A 166 13.50 3.94 15.40
CA VAL A 166 14.39 3.52 16.48
C VAL A 166 13.68 3.61 17.84
N ASP A 167 12.94 4.69 18.09
CA ASP A 167 12.13 4.89 19.29
C ASP A 167 11.03 3.83 19.42
N GLY A 168 10.49 3.37 18.28
CA GLY A 168 9.57 2.24 18.19
C GLY A 168 10.22 0.85 18.36
N GLY A 169 11.54 0.78 18.57
CA GLY A 169 12.30 -0.46 18.73
C GLY A 169 12.58 -1.20 17.41
N GLY A 170 12.48 -0.51 16.28
CA GLY A 170 12.78 -1.05 14.94
C GLY A 170 14.18 -0.68 14.44
N HIS A 171 14.51 -1.22 13.27
CA HIS A 171 15.70 -0.87 12.49
C HIS A 171 15.28 -0.26 11.15
N TYR A 172 16.18 0.41 10.43
CA TYR A 172 15.83 1.00 9.14
C TYR A 172 16.93 0.85 8.07
N VAL A 173 16.50 0.85 6.81
CA VAL A 173 17.33 0.99 5.61
C VAL A 173 16.64 1.99 4.68
N LEU A 174 17.16 3.21 4.63
CA LEU A 174 16.56 4.33 3.91
C LEU A 174 17.52 4.82 2.83
N THR A 175 16.99 5.21 1.68
CA THR A 175 17.82 5.72 0.58
C THR A 175 18.07 7.22 0.75
N ALA A 176 19.32 7.66 0.87
CA ALA A 176 19.65 9.09 0.72
C ALA A 176 19.79 9.45 -0.78
N LYS A 177 19.31 10.64 -1.18
CA LYS A 177 19.45 11.19 -2.54
C LYS A 177 19.60 12.72 -2.46
N ASP A 178 19.43 13.38 -3.59
CA ASP A 178 19.52 14.84 -3.82
C ASP A 178 18.61 15.68 -2.93
N ASN A 179 17.63 15.09 -2.24
CA ASN A 179 16.83 15.80 -1.23
C ASN A 179 17.59 16.06 0.07
N GLN A 180 18.77 15.46 0.26
CA GLN A 180 19.67 15.69 1.39
C GLN A 180 21.14 15.70 0.91
N PRO A 181 21.56 16.75 0.18
CA PRO A 181 22.87 16.79 -0.48
C PRO A 181 24.04 16.70 0.51
N GLY A 182 23.90 17.28 1.71
CA GLY A 182 24.92 17.16 2.77
C GLY A 182 25.08 15.71 3.24
N LEU A 183 23.98 14.99 3.47
CA LEU A 183 24.03 13.58 3.86
C LEU A 183 24.65 12.71 2.76
N VAL A 184 24.33 12.98 1.49
CA VAL A 184 24.94 12.27 0.37
C VAL A 184 26.45 12.51 0.34
N ALA A 185 26.89 13.78 0.45
CA ALA A 185 28.31 14.12 0.49
C ALA A 185 29.03 13.47 1.67
N ASP A 186 28.42 13.43 2.86
CA ASP A 186 28.98 12.77 4.04
C ASP A 186 29.09 11.25 3.85
N ILE A 187 28.07 10.62 3.26
CA ILE A 187 28.09 9.18 2.93
C ILE A 187 29.19 8.88 1.91
N GLU A 188 29.30 9.67 0.84
CA GLU A 188 30.32 9.52 -0.20
C GLU A 188 31.74 9.74 0.37
N ALA A 189 31.94 10.75 1.22
CA ALA A 189 33.22 11.01 1.86
C ALA A 189 33.61 9.88 2.83
N GLY A 190 32.66 9.40 3.63
CA GLY A 190 32.89 8.34 4.62
C GLY A 190 33.15 6.97 3.98
N LEU A 191 32.34 6.57 3.00
CA LEU A 191 32.48 5.28 2.32
C LEU A 191 33.54 5.29 1.22
N GLY A 192 33.77 6.43 0.56
CA GLY A 192 34.84 6.58 -0.42
C GLY A 192 36.24 6.38 0.20
N PHE A 193 36.39 6.69 1.48
CA PHE A 193 37.61 6.40 2.24
C PHE A 193 37.80 4.89 2.46
N GLU A 194 36.73 4.13 2.70
CA GLU A 194 36.80 2.67 2.82
C GLU A 194 37.12 1.99 1.50
N ASP A 195 36.55 2.45 0.38
CA ASP A 195 36.86 1.91 -0.95
C ASP A 195 38.31 2.20 -1.35
N ALA A 196 38.81 3.40 -1.06
CA ALA A 196 40.22 3.73 -1.24
C ALA A 196 41.13 2.87 -0.34
N ALA A 197 40.75 2.63 0.92
CA ALA A 197 41.49 1.78 1.84
C ALA A 197 41.50 0.29 1.42
N ARG A 198 40.37 -0.25 0.95
CA ARG A 198 40.28 -1.62 0.40
C ARG A 198 41.08 -1.75 -0.89
N GLY A 199 41.04 -0.74 -1.76
CA GLY A 199 41.85 -0.69 -2.98
C GLY A 199 43.35 -0.71 -2.69
N LEU A 200 43.78 0.07 -1.69
CA LEU A 200 45.18 0.10 -1.24
C LEU A 200 45.59 -1.25 -0.62
N ALA A 201 44.75 -1.82 0.25
CA ALA A 201 45.01 -3.13 0.87
C ALA A 201 45.05 -4.28 -0.15
N ALA A 202 44.22 -4.23 -1.19
CA ALA A 202 44.25 -5.18 -2.30
C ALA A 202 45.51 -5.01 -3.18
N ALA A 203 46.01 -3.78 -3.35
CA ALA A 203 47.23 -3.49 -4.09
C ALA A 203 48.51 -3.84 -3.33
N THR A 204 48.44 -3.96 -2.00
CA THR A 204 49.60 -4.28 -1.13
C THR A 204 49.54 -5.68 -0.50
N SER A 205 48.55 -6.50 -0.85
CA SER A 205 48.51 -7.91 -0.44
C SER A 205 49.52 -8.71 -1.28
N PRO A 206 50.41 -9.52 -0.67
CA PRO A 206 51.49 -10.24 -1.37
C PRO A 206 51.00 -11.37 -2.27
#